data_AF-A0A7H4P2G8-F1
#
_entry.id   AF-A0A7H4P2G8-F1
#
_cell.length_a   1.000
_cell.length_b   1.000
_cell.length_c   1.000
_cell.angle_alpha   90.00
_cell.angle_beta   90.00
_cell.angle_gamma   90.00
#
_symmetry.space_group_name_H-M   'P 1'
#
loop_
_entity.id
_entity.type
_entity.pdbx_description
1 polymer ?
#
loop_
_entity_poly.entity_id
_entity_poly.type
_entity_poly.pdbx_seq_one_letter_code
_entity_poly.pdbx_strand_id
1 'polypeptide(L)' 'MKIAHIALWTRQLDQQARFWVSFFDGEINEKYCSQTNPGFESFLSRLATTLLSS' A
#
# COMPACT_ATOMS: atom_id res chain seq x y z
N MET A 1 -14.88 9.87 13.66
CA MET A 1 -13.67 10.22 12.88
C MET A 1 -13.50 9.19 11.76
N LYS A 2 -13.17 9.59 10.52
CA LYS A 2 -12.92 8.68 9.40
C LYS A 2 -11.47 8.84 8.94
N ILE A 3 -10.71 7.76 8.90
CA ILE A 3 -9.32 7.76 8.42
C ILE A 3 -9.36 7.35 6.94
N ALA A 4 -8.90 8.23 6.05
CA ALA A 4 -8.87 7.97 4.61
C ALA A 4 -7.60 7.20 4.20
N HIS A 5 -6.44 7.59 4.73
CA HIS A 5 -5.15 7.00 4.39
C HIS A 5 -4.20 7.02 5.60
N ILE A 6 -3.29 6.06 5.64
CA ILE A 6 -2.17 6.00 6.58
C ILE A 6 -0.90 5.78 5.75
N ALA A 7 0.18 6.49 6.07
CA ALA A 7 1.47 6.31 5.45
C ALA A 7 2.43 5.62 6.42
N LEU A 8 3.15 4.59 5.94
CA LEU A 8 4.10 3.80 6.71
C LEU A 8 5.47 3.86 6.03
N TRP A 9 6.51 4.16 6.81
CA TRP A 9 7.89 4.11 6.34
C TRP A 9 8.50 2.76 6.66
N THR A 10 9.18 2.18 5.67
CA THR A 10 9.86 0.90 5.81
C THR A 10 11.16 0.90 5.01
N ARG A 11 12.11 0.08 5.46
CA ARG A 11 13.34 -0.20 4.69
C ARG A 11 13.16 -1.34 3.69
N GLN A 12 12.06 -2.08 3.77
CA GLN A 12 11.78 -3.26 2.96
C GLN A 12 10.48 -3.06 2.17
N LEU A 13 10.49 -2.10 1.24
CA LEU A 13 9.29 -1.60 0.56
C LEU A 13 8.52 -2.68 -0.20
N ASP A 14 9.20 -3.47 -1.04
CA ASP A 14 8.56 -4.55 -1.81
C ASP A 14 7.98 -5.65 -0.91
N GLN A 15 8.66 -5.97 0.20
CA GLN A 15 8.16 -6.98 1.15
C GLN A 15 6.93 -6.47 1.89
N GLN A 16 6.92 -5.19 2.27
CA GLN A 16 5.75 -4.56 2.89
C GLN A 16 4.55 -4.53 1.93
N ALA A 17 4.77 -4.21 0.65
CA ALA A 17 3.72 -4.22 -0.35
C ALA A 17 3.12 -5.62 -0.55
N ARG A 18 3.98 -6.65 -0.67
CA ARG A 18 3.54 -8.05 -0.76
C ARG A 18 2.73 -8.49 0.45
N PHE A 19 3.13 -8.08 1.66
CA PHE A 19 2.38 -8.38 2.88
C PHE A 19 0.94 -7.86 2.81
N TRP A 20 0.73 -6.61 2.40
CA TRP A 20 -0.61 -6.04 2.30
C TRP A 20 -1.47 -6.77 1.26
N VAL A 21 -0.88 -7.19 0.14
CA VAL A 21 -1.57 -8.02 -0.86
C VAL A 21 -1.90 -9.39 -0.30
N SER A 22 -0.92 -10.12 0.26
CA SER A 22 -1.09 -11.53 0.63
C SER A 22 -1.89 -11.74 1.91
N PHE A 23 -1.86 -10.79 2.85
CA PHE A 23 -2.46 -10.95 4.17
C PHE A 23 -3.85 -10.32 4.26
N PHE A 24 -4.08 -9.23 3.53
CA PHE A 24 -5.34 -8.48 3.58
C PHE A 24 -6.10 -8.49 2.24
N ASP A 25 -5.70 -9.34 1.30
CA ASP A 25 -6.19 -9.34 -0.09
C ASP A 25 -6.17 -7.93 -0.70
N GLY A 26 -5.15 -7.14 -0.33
CA GLY A 26 -5.02 -5.76 -0.75
C GLY A 26 -4.64 -5.63 -2.21
N GLU A 27 -5.12 -4.58 -2.86
CA GLU A 27 -4.66 -4.19 -4.19
C GLU A 27 -3.53 -3.16 -4.05
N ILE A 28 -2.50 -3.24 -4.89
CA ILE A 28 -1.41 -2.27 -4.94
C ILE A 28 -1.25 -1.69 -6.33
N ASN A 29 -0.78 -0.45 -6.40
CA ASN A 29 -0.37 0.18 -7.66
C ASN A 29 1.02 -0.29 -8.13
N GLU A 30 1.43 0.18 -9.31
CA GLU A 30 2.83 0.10 -9.72
C GLU A 30 3.73 0.91 -8.79
N LYS A 31 5.00 0.48 -8.64
CA LYS A 31 5.96 1.16 -7.77
C LYS A 31 6.16 2.59 -8.25
N TYR A 32 5.88 3.55 -7.39
CA TYR A 32 6.20 4.94 -7.67
C TYR A 32 7.65 5.22 -7.29
N CYS A 33 8.43 5.72 -8.23
CA CYS A 33 9.78 6.23 -8.01
C CYS A 33 9.77 7.75 -8.25
N SER A 34 10.15 8.53 -7.23
CA SER A 34 10.12 9.99 -7.35
C SER A 34 11.20 10.50 -8.32
N GLN A 35 10.80 11.41 -9.21
CA GLN A 35 11.71 12.08 -10.13
C GLN A 35 12.40 13.31 -9.49
N THR A 36 11.79 13.89 -8.45
CA THR A 36 12.25 15.13 -7.81
C THR A 36 12.88 14.90 -6.43
N ASN A 37 12.68 13.72 -5.83
CA ASN A 37 13.32 13.29 -4.60
C ASN A 37 14.02 11.94 -4.81
N PRO A 38 15.26 11.93 -5.33
CA PRO A 38 15.98 10.70 -5.66
C PRO A 38 16.09 9.75 -4.44
N GLY A 39 15.70 8.49 -4.65
CA GLY A 39 15.69 7.47 -3.61
C GLY A 39 14.39 7.36 -2.82
N PHE A 40 13.42 8.26 -3.05
CA PHE A 40 12.06 8.06 -2.53
C PHE A 40 11.25 7.16 -3.46
N GLU A 41 10.81 6.03 -2.91
CA GLU A 41 9.92 5.09 -3.57
C GLU A 41 8.73 4.76 -2.66
N SER A 42 7.57 4.48 -3.26
CA SER A 42 6.39 4.10 -2.49
C SER A 42 5.43 3.21 -3.28
N PHE A 43 4.59 2.50 -2.51
CA PHE A 43 3.37 1.86 -3.00
C PHE A 43 2.17 2.43 -2.26
N LEU A 44 1.04 2.49 -2.95
CA LEU A 44 -0.27 2.74 -2.37
C LEU A 44 -1.04 1.43 -2.40
N SER A 45 -1.47 0.97 -1.22
CA SER A 45 -2.33 -0.20 -1.09
C SER A 45 -3.75 0.22 -0.72
N ARG A 46 -4.74 -0.45 -1.33
CA ARG A 46 -6.15 -0.37 -0.95
C ARG A 46 -6.56 -1.71 -0.36
N LEU A 47 -7.13 -1.67 0.84
CA LEU A 47 -7.70 -2.88 1.44
C LEU A 47 -8.98 -3.26 0.70
N ALA A 48 -9.14 -4.55 0.41
CA ALA A 48 -10.39 -5.06 -0.11
C ALA A 48 -11.50 -4.78 0.92
N THR A 49 -12.56 -4.09 0.48
CA THR A 49 -13.82 -4.12 1.23
C THR A 49 -14.53 -5.39 0.81
N THR A 50 -14.44 -6.41 1.65
CA THR A 50 -15.36 -7.55 1.55
C THR A 50 -16.75 -6.99 1.84
N LEU A 51 -17.57 -6.83 0.79
CA LEU A 51 -19.01 -6.74 0.97
C LEU A 51 -19.45 -8.10 1.48
N LEU A 52 -19.64 -8.22 2.79
CA LEU A 52 -20.43 -9.30 3.38
C LEU A 52 -21.84 -9.18 2.78
N SER A 53 -22.06 -9.83 1.64
CA SER A 53 -23.39 -10.07 1.10
C SER A 53 -24.06 -11.07 2.04
N SER A 54 -24.79 -10.54 3.02
CA SER A 54 -25.79 -11.25 3.80
C SER A 54 -26.96 -11.69 2.94
#